data_AF-A0AAV0AZN0-F1
#
_entry.id   AF-A0AAV0AZN0-F1
#
_cell.length_a   1.000
_cell.length_b   1.000
_cell.length_c   1.000
_cell.angle_alpha   90.00
_cell.angle_beta   90.00
_cell.angle_gamma   90.00
#
_symmetry.space_group_name_H-M   'P 1'
#
loop_
_entity.id
_entity.type
_entity.pdbx_description
1 polymer ?
#
loop_
_entity_poly.entity_id
_entity_poly.type
_entity_poly.pdbx_seq_one_letter_code
_entity_poly.pdbx_strand_id
1 'polypeptide(L)' 'MKDGEEEPDDDDEEAQMARMMGFSTLKSTKGKHVAGNNEAGAVDVVKVRTWRQYMNRRGGFNRPLDKV' A
#
# COMPACT_ATOMS: atom_id res chain seq x y z
N MET A 1 8.22 -10.39 35.73
CA MET A 1 6.82 -10.83 35.54
C MET A 1 6.86 -12.14 34.78
N LYS A 2 6.12 -13.12 35.27
CA LYS A 2 6.09 -14.51 34.80
C LYS A 2 5.08 -14.57 33.65
N ASP A 3 5.55 -14.62 32.41
CA ASP A 3 4.71 -15.03 31.29
C ASP A 3 4.65 -16.56 31.36
N GLY A 4 3.52 -17.07 31.84
CA GLY A 4 3.21 -18.49 31.87
C GLY A 4 2.82 -18.92 30.47
N GLU A 5 3.77 -19.53 29.77
CA GLU A 5 3.47 -20.40 28.63
C GLU A 5 2.83 -21.68 29.22
N GLU A 6 1.50 -21.71 29.25
CA GLU A 6 0.77 -22.98 29.31
C GLU A 6 1.03 -23.68 27.97
N GLU A 7 1.91 -24.68 28.01
CA GLU A 7 2.02 -25.71 26.97
C GLU A 7 0.61 -26.28 26.73
N PRO A 8 0.10 -26.29 25.49
CA PRO A 8 -1.19 -26.90 25.21
C PRO A 8 -1.10 -28.39 25.52
N ASP A 9 -1.95 -28.87 26.43
CA ASP A 9 -2.09 -30.29 26.74
C ASP A 9 -2.33 -31.07 25.42
N ASP A 10 -1.39 -31.94 25.05
CA ASP A 10 -1.38 -32.73 23.79
C ASP A 10 -2.52 -33.79 23.72
N ASP A 11 -3.40 -33.85 24.74
CA ASP A 11 -4.46 -34.85 24.90
C ASP A 11 -5.82 -34.45 24.28
N ASP A 12 -5.98 -33.22 23.76
CA ASP A 12 -7.22 -32.82 23.09
C ASP A 12 -7.25 -33.28 21.61
N GLU A 13 -8.10 -34.26 21.29
CA GLU A 13 -8.32 -34.78 19.92
C GLU A 13 -8.66 -33.66 18.91
N GLU A 14 -9.37 -32.62 19.37
CA GLU A 14 -9.68 -31.43 18.57
C GLU A 14 -8.42 -30.61 18.24
N ALA A 15 -7.46 -30.49 19.16
CA ALA A 15 -6.19 -29.80 18.91
C ALA A 15 -5.32 -30.59 17.92
N GLN A 16 -5.32 -31.93 17.99
CA GLN A 16 -4.67 -32.77 17.00
C GLN A 16 -5.32 -32.67 15.61
N MET A 17 -6.65 -32.67 15.54
CA MET A 17 -7.39 -32.48 14.28
C MET A 17 -7.13 -31.10 13.66
N ALA A 18 -7.08 -30.04 14.46
CA ALA A 18 -6.73 -28.70 14.01
C ALA A 18 -5.30 -28.63 13.44
N ARG A 19 -4.35 -29.32 14.09
CA ARG A 19 -2.95 -29.42 13.64
C ARG A 19 -2.82 -30.24 12.35
N MET A 20 -3.54 -31.36 12.23
CA MET A 20 -3.60 -32.20 11.02
C MET A 20 -4.21 -31.46 9.83
N MET A 21 -5.24 -30.64 10.07
CA MET A 21 -5.87 -29.79 9.04
C MET A 21 -5.05 -28.51 8.74
N GLY A 22 -3.90 -28.30 9.39
CA GLY A 22 -2.99 -27.18 9.15
C GLY A 22 -3.38 -25.87 9.85
N PHE A 23 -4.40 -25.89 10.71
CA PHE A 23 -4.85 -24.75 11.50
C PHE A 23 -4.12 -24.70 12.84
N SER A 24 -2.85 -24.29 12.83
CA SER A 24 -2.06 -24.14 14.06
C SER A 24 -1.97 -22.68 14.53
N THR A 25 -1.86 -21.70 13.62
CA THR A 25 -1.80 -20.28 13.99
C THR A 25 -2.08 -19.36 12.79
N LEU A 26 -3.06 -18.47 12.91
CA LEU A 26 -3.36 -17.45 11.90
C LEU A 26 -2.46 -16.22 12.10
N LYS A 27 -1.48 -16.01 11.21
CA LYS A 27 -0.66 -14.78 11.21
C LYS A 27 -1.34 -13.69 10.38
N SER A 28 -1.50 -12.49 10.94
CA SER A 28 -1.97 -11.31 10.20
C SER A 28 -0.82 -10.58 9.50
N THR A 29 -1.09 -10.10 8.29
CA THR A 29 -0.23 -9.19 7.51
C THR A 29 -0.59 -7.71 7.70
N LYS A 30 -1.58 -7.39 8.56
CA LYS A 30 -2.01 -6.00 8.82
C LYS A 30 -0.83 -5.15 9.31
N GLY A 31 -0.50 -4.11 8.55
CA GLY A 31 0.61 -3.18 8.88
C GLY A 31 2.02 -3.71 8.60
N LYS A 32 2.16 -4.92 8.04
CA LYS A 32 3.45 -5.48 7.64
C LYS A 32 3.68 -5.24 6.16
N HIS A 33 4.91 -4.89 5.81
CA HIS A 33 5.33 -4.78 4.42
C HIS A 33 5.42 -6.18 3.79
N VAL A 34 4.64 -6.41 2.73
CA VAL A 34 4.68 -7.64 1.93
C VAL A 34 5.37 -7.33 0.60
N ALA A 35 6.45 -8.04 0.29
CA ALA A 35 7.16 -7.89 -0.97
C ALA A 35 6.21 -8.12 -2.16
N GLY A 36 6.25 -7.25 -3.17
CA GLY A 36 5.32 -7.24 -4.31
C GLY A 36 4.06 -6.38 -4.13
N ASN A 37 3.67 -6.02 -2.90
CA ASN A 37 2.48 -5.17 -2.67
C ASN A 37 2.73 -3.68 -3.01
N ASN A 38 3.98 -3.22 -2.91
CA ASN A 38 4.34 -1.84 -3.25
C ASN A 38 4.55 -1.60 -4.75
N GLU A 39 4.78 -2.67 -5.52
CA GLU A 39 5.11 -2.61 -6.95
C GLU A 39 3.85 -2.55 -7.84
N ALA A 40 2.70 -2.95 -7.29
CA ALA A 40 1.42 -2.99 -7.99
C ALA A 40 0.67 -1.63 -8.01
N GLY A 41 1.26 -0.57 -7.46
CA GLY A 41 0.68 0.77 -7.48
C GLY A 41 0.94 1.49 -8.81
N ALA A 42 -0.10 1.71 -9.62
CA ALA A 42 -0.03 2.59 -10.77
C ALA A 42 -0.80 3.90 -10.50
N VAL A 43 -0.25 5.02 -10.94
CA VAL A 43 -0.91 6.33 -10.87
C VAL A 43 -1.14 6.83 -12.29
N ASP A 44 -2.39 7.05 -12.67
CA ASP A 44 -2.74 7.71 -13.93
C ASP A 44 -2.82 9.22 -13.71
N VAL A 45 -1.83 9.96 -14.24
CA VAL A 45 -1.78 11.43 -14.14
C VAL A 45 -2.05 12.04 -15.50
N VAL A 46 -3.29 12.42 -15.74
CA VAL A 46 -3.69 13.15 -16.95
C VAL A 46 -3.35 14.62 -16.79
N LYS A 47 -2.26 15.07 -17.43
CA LYS A 47 -1.92 16.50 -17.52
C LYS A 47 -2.80 17.17 -18.57
N VAL A 48 -3.74 18.00 -18.12
CA VAL A 48 -4.58 18.79 -19.02
C VAL A 48 -3.71 19.83 -19.74
N ARG A 49 -3.74 19.81 -21.08
CA ARG A 49 -3.03 20.80 -21.89
C ARG A 49 -3.69 22.16 -21.71
N THR A 50 -2.97 23.14 -21.18
CA THR A 50 -3.46 24.52 -21.18
C THR A 50 -3.00 25.25 -22.44
N TRP A 51 -3.72 26.32 -22.77
CA TRP A 51 -3.40 27.17 -23.92
C TRP A 51 -2.46 28.29 -23.48
N ARG A 52 -1.64 28.78 -24.41
CA ARG A 52 -0.77 29.93 -24.14
C ARG A 52 -1.43 31.18 -24.69
N GLN A 53 -1.51 32.21 -23.85
CA GLN A 53 -2.03 33.50 -24.27
C GLN A 53 -0.94 34.26 -25.03
N TYR A 54 -1.19 34.57 -26.31
CA TYR A 54 -0.28 35.34 -27.16
C TYR A 54 -0.66 36.82 -27.26
N MET A 55 -1.96 37.12 -27.39
CA MET A 55 -2.46 38.48 -27.56
C MET A 55 -2.75 39.17 -26.21
N ASN A 56 -2.61 40.50 -26.18
CA ASN A 56 -2.92 41.38 -25.05
C ASN A 56 -2.21 41.00 -23.73
N ARG A 57 -0.97 40.50 -23.83
CA ARG A 57 -0.15 40.18 -22.65
C ARG A 57 0.39 41.46 -22.00
N ARG A 58 0.22 41.60 -20.68
CA ARG A 58 0.93 42.65 -19.92
C ARG A 58 2.45 42.39 -20.01
N GLY A 59 3.21 43.42 -20.39
CA GLY A 59 4.68 43.35 -20.55
C GLY A 59 5.19 43.23 -22.00
N GLY A 60 4.31 43.18 -23.01
CA GLY A 60 4.69 43.27 -24.42
C GLY A 60 5.19 41.96 -25.05
N PHE A 61 5.47 42.02 -26.36
CA PHE A 61 5.74 40.87 -27.22
C PHE A 61 7.05 40.11 -26.88
N ASN A 62 8.06 40.79 -26.35
CA ASN A 62 9.37 40.20 -26.04
C ASN A 62 9.43 39.47 -24.67
N ARG A 63 8.35 39.45 -23.88
CA ARG A 63 8.31 38.66 -22.64
C ARG A 63 8.16 37.17 -23.01
N PRO A 64 8.90 36.23 -22.39
CA PRO A 64 8.66 34.80 -22.60
C PRO A 64 7.20 34.45 -22.29
N LEU A 65 6.56 33.68 -23.17
CA LEU A 65 5.19 33.21 -22.99
C LEU A 65 5.09 32.36 -21.73
N ASP A 66 3.99 32.50 -20.99
CA ASP A 66 3.78 31.71 -19.78
C ASP A 66 3.88 30.22 -20.13
N LYS A 67 4.63 29.49 -19.31
CA LYS A 67 4.80 28.04 -19.49
C LYS A 67 3.52 27.38 -19.00
N VAL A 68 2.99 26.49 -19.84
CA VAL A 68 2.01 25.47 -19.44
C VAL A 68 2.66 24.59 -18.38
#